data_AF-H2AVE2-F1
#
_entry.id   AF-H2AVE2-F1
#
_cell.length_a   1.000
_cell.length_b   1.000
_cell.length_c   1.000
_cell.angle_alpha   90.00
_cell.angle_beta   90.00
_cell.angle_gamma   90.00
#
_symmetry.space_group_name_H-M   'P 1'
#
loop_
_entity.id
_entity.type
_entity.pdbx_description
1 polymer ?
#
loop_
_entity_poly.entity_id
_entity_poly.type
_entity_poly.pdbx_seq_one_letter_code
_entity_poly.pdbx_strand_id
1 'polypeptide(L)'
;MEVFQELSQKLVFPIDYKSQKYIGKQMNVAIAAVGIAATVYGYMTGSIQNLLICYIAGLLGTCIWLVPAYPAYRKHNLKFVEKPVINITTD
;
A
#
# COMPACT_ATOMS: atom_id res chain seq x y z
N MET A 1 -9.58 -27.95 7.61
CA MET A 1 -10.57 -26.88 7.40
C MET A 1 -10.37 -25.70 8.36
N GLU A 2 -9.84 -25.92 9.57
CA GLU A 2 -9.57 -24.86 10.57
C GLU A 2 -8.56 -23.79 10.10
N VAL A 3 -7.47 -24.18 9.41
CA VAL A 3 -6.44 -23.23 8.93
C VAL A 3 -7.01 -22.19 7.96
N PHE A 4 -7.95 -22.58 7.09
CA PHE A 4 -8.60 -21.65 6.16
C PHE A 4 -9.54 -20.68 6.87
N GLN A 5 -10.18 -21.10 7.96
CA GLN A 5 -11.02 -20.23 8.79
C GLN A 5 -10.19 -19.26 9.62
N GLU A 6 -9.08 -19.71 10.23
CA GLU A 6 -8.16 -18.83 10.95
C GLU A 6 -7.55 -17.79 10.01
N LEU A 7 -7.15 -18.20 8.80
CA LEU A 7 -6.67 -17.28 7.78
C LEU A 7 -7.77 -16.31 7.36
N SER A 8 -8.99 -16.77 7.08
CA SER A 8 -10.11 -15.90 6.71
C SER A 8 -10.43 -14.88 7.80
N GLN A 9 -10.50 -15.32 9.06
CA GLN A 9 -10.80 -14.46 10.21
C GLN A 9 -9.67 -13.47 10.50
N LYS A 10 -8.41 -13.85 10.25
CA LYS A 10 -7.23 -12.98 10.35
C LYS A 10 -7.02 -12.08 9.12
N LEU A 11 -7.61 -12.46 7.97
CA LEU A 11 -7.69 -11.68 6.73
C LEU A 11 -8.90 -10.76 6.67
N VAL A 12 -9.81 -10.79 7.65
CA VAL A 12 -10.76 -9.69 7.87
C VAL A 12 -9.95 -8.50 8.37
N PHE A 13 -9.22 -7.89 7.44
CA PHE A 13 -8.52 -6.64 7.66
C PHE A 13 -9.58 -5.55 7.64
N PRO A 14 -9.80 -4.82 8.75
CA PRO A 14 -10.63 -3.64 8.68
C PRO A 14 -10.05 -2.71 7.61
N ILE A 15 -10.91 -2.22 6.71
CA ILE A 15 -10.49 -1.39 5.58
C ILE A 15 -9.89 -0.09 6.13
N ASP A 16 -8.56 0.04 6.06
CA ASP A 16 -7.85 1.26 6.48
C ASP A 16 -7.76 2.26 5.32
N TYR A 17 -8.79 3.10 5.19
CA TYR A 17 -8.86 4.13 4.15
C TYR A 17 -7.75 5.19 4.26
N LYS A 18 -7.26 5.50 5.47
CA LYS A 18 -6.28 6.57 5.67
C LYS A 18 -4.89 6.12 5.22
N SER A 19 -4.50 4.90 5.60
CA SER A 19 -3.24 4.31 5.15
C SER A 19 -3.25 4.02 3.65
N GLN A 20 -4.39 3.56 3.10
CA GLN A 20 -4.53 3.38 1.64
C GLN A 20 -4.36 4.69 0.86
N LYS A 21 -4.95 5.80 1.33
CA LYS A 21 -4.80 7.12 0.68
C LYS A 21 -3.35 7.61 0.73
N TYR A 22 -2.65 7.38 1.84
CA TYR A 22 -1.23 7.74 1.98
C TYR A 22 -0.35 6.92 1.02
N ILE A 23 -0.53 5.59 1.01
CA ILE A 23 0.21 4.68 0.13
C ILE A 23 -0.07 5.02 -1.35
N GLY A 24 -1.32 5.31 -1.71
CA GLY A 24 -1.67 5.70 -3.08
C GLY A 24 -0.96 6.97 -3.54
N LYS A 25 -0.83 7.98 -2.67
CA LYS A 25 -0.05 9.19 -2.99
C LYS A 25 1.44 8.87 -3.18
N GLN A 26 2.02 8.06 -2.30
CA GLN A 26 3.43 7.66 -2.38
C GLN A 26 3.71 6.82 -3.64
N MET A 27 2.79 5.92 -4.00
CA MET A 27 2.87 5.11 -5.21
C MET A 27 2.90 5.97 -6.47
N ASN A 28 2.01 6.95 -6.59
CA ASN A 28 1.99 7.86 -7.74
C ASN A 28 3.30 8.65 -7.87
N VAL A 29 3.85 9.14 -6.75
CA VAL A 29 5.13 9.86 -6.75
C VAL A 29 6.29 8.93 -7.15
N ALA A 30 6.33 7.72 -6.60
CA ALA A 30 7.38 6.75 -6.89
C ALA A 30 7.38 6.33 -8.37
N ILE A 31 6.21 5.98 -8.92
CA ILE A 31 6.08 5.58 -10.33
C ILE A 31 6.44 6.74 -11.27
N ALA A 32 6.01 7.97 -10.95
CA ALA A 32 6.38 9.14 -11.75
C ALA A 32 7.90 9.36 -11.77
N ALA A 33 8.56 9.26 -10.61
CA ALA A 33 10.02 9.40 -10.51
C ALA A 33 10.75 8.31 -11.30
N VAL A 34 10.33 7.04 -11.17
CA VAL A 34 10.88 5.91 -11.93
C VAL A 34 10.67 6.10 -13.43
N GLY A 35 9.49 6.56 -13.86
CA GLY A 35 9.20 6.81 -15.27
C GLY A 35 10.11 7.88 -15.88
N ILE A 36 10.33 8.99 -15.16
CA ILE A 36 11.25 10.05 -15.59
C ILE A 36 12.68 9.49 -15.69
N ALA A 37 13.16 8.79 -14.65
CA ALA A 37 14.51 8.22 -14.64
C ALA A 37 14.72 7.21 -15.77
N ALA A 38 13.77 6.31 -16.00
CA ALA A 38 13.82 5.32 -17.07
C ALA A 38 13.79 5.98 -18.46
N THR A 39 13.04 7.07 -18.61
CA THR A 39 12.98 7.84 -19.87
C THR A 39 14.31 8.52 -20.16
N VAL A 40 14.90 9.19 -19.17
CA VAL A 40 16.22 9.83 -19.31
C VAL A 40 17.28 8.79 -19.66
N TYR A 41 17.31 7.66 -18.95
CA TYR A 41 18.26 6.58 -19.20
C TYR A 41 18.08 5.96 -20.60
N GLY A 42 16.84 5.69 -20.99
CA GLY A 42 16.49 5.18 -22.32
C GLY A 42 16.89 6.13 -23.45
N TYR A 43 16.68 7.44 -23.24
CA TYR A 43 17.08 8.49 -24.17
C TYR A 43 18.60 8.56 -24.32
N MET A 44 19.35 8.57 -23.21
CA MET A 44 20.82 8.61 -23.24
C MET A 44 21.43 7.37 -23.92
N THR A 45 20.80 6.21 -23.76
CA THR A 45 21.27 4.96 -24.38
C THR A 45 20.72 4.75 -25.80
N GLY A 46 19.81 5.59 -26.28
CA GLY A 46 19.18 5.47 -27.60
C GLY A 46 18.36 4.19 -27.78
N SER A 47 17.96 3.51 -26.71
CA SER A 47 17.34 2.18 -26.76
C SER A 47 16.03 2.13 -25.98
N ILE A 48 14.95 1.80 -26.70
CA ILE A 48 13.62 1.58 -26.11
C ILE A 48 13.60 0.34 -25.21
N GLN A 49 14.42 -0.69 -25.53
CA GLN A 49 14.53 -1.86 -24.67
C GLN A 49 15.12 -1.50 -23.31
N ASN A 50 16.15 -0.65 -23.27
CA ASN A 50 16.75 -0.20 -22.01
C ASN A 50 15.77 0.63 -21.16
N LEU A 51 14.95 1.46 -21.80
CA LEU A 51 13.86 2.17 -21.14
C LEU A 51 12.90 1.18 -20.47
N LEU A 52 12.41 0.19 -21.22
CA LEU A 52 11.44 -0.79 -20.73
C LEU A 52 12.00 -1.63 -19.59
N ILE A 53 13.24 -2.12 -19.70
CA ILE A 53 13.88 -2.92 -18.66
C ILE A 53 14.06 -2.09 -17.38
N CYS A 54 14.54 -0.85 -17.51
CA CYS A 54 14.72 0.05 -16.38
C CYS A 54 13.38 0.38 -15.70
N TYR A 55 12.35 0.65 -16.50
CA TYR A 55 11.01 0.94 -15.98
C TYR A 55 10.39 -0.25 -15.25
N ILE A 56 10.46 -1.45 -15.84
CA ILE A 56 9.95 -2.68 -15.22
C ILE A 56 10.69 -2.97 -13.90
N ALA A 57 12.02 -2.84 -13.89
CA ALA A 57 12.82 -3.04 -12.69
C ALA A 57 12.42 -2.04 -11.57
N GLY A 58 12.25 -0.76 -11.91
CA GLY A 58 11.80 0.25 -10.94
C GLY A 58 10.36 0.05 -10.47
N LEU A 59 9.48 -0.43 -11.35
CA LEU A 59 8.09 -0.77 -10.98
C LEU A 59 8.05 -1.94 -10.00
N LEU A 60 8.83 -3.01 -10.24
CA LEU A 60 8.95 -4.14 -9.31
C LEU A 60 9.50 -3.70 -7.95
N GLY A 61 10.52 -2.84 -7.92
CA GLY A 61 11.04 -2.26 -6.68
C GLY A 61 9.98 -1.45 -5.93
N THR A 62 9.19 -0.66 -6.65
CA THR A 62 8.07 0.12 -6.10
C THR A 62 6.99 -0.79 -5.53
N CYS A 63 6.67 -1.90 -6.19
CA CYS A 63 5.73 -2.90 -5.69
C CYS A 63 6.22 -3.55 -4.40
N ILE A 64 7.49 -3.96 -4.33
CA ILE A 64 8.08 -4.55 -3.11
C ILE A 64 8.08 -3.54 -1.95
N TRP A 65 8.21 -2.24 -2.26
CA TRP A 65 8.14 -1.19 -1.24
C TRP A 65 6.71 -0.90 -0.76
N LEU A 66 5.73 -0.81 -1.64
CA LEU A 66 4.42 -0.23 -1.28
C LEU A 66 3.29 -1.25 -1.15
N VAL A 67 3.40 -2.42 -1.77
CA VAL A 67 2.37 -3.47 -1.73
C VAL A 67 2.30 -4.20 -0.39
N PRO A 68 3.42 -4.64 0.22
CA PRO A 68 3.33 -5.35 1.49
C PRO A 68 2.77 -4.45 2.58
N ALA A 69 1.84 -5.00 3.37
CA ALA A 69 1.24 -4.34 4.52
C ALA A 69 2.25 -4.29 5.69
N TYR A 70 3.32 -3.51 5.53
CA TYR A 70 4.35 -3.36 6.55
C TYR A 70 3.73 -2.92 7.89
N PRO A 71 4.19 -3.48 9.03
CA PRO A 71 3.68 -3.12 10.35
C PRO A 71 3.85 -1.62 10.66
N ALA A 72 4.80 -0.95 10.00
CA ALA A 72 4.97 0.50 10.05
C ALA A 72 3.74 1.30 9.59
N TYR A 73 2.97 0.78 8.61
CA TYR A 73 1.72 1.39 8.16
C TYR A 73 0.58 1.23 9.18
N ARG A 74 0.70 0.27 10.10
CA ARG A 74 -0.32 -0.07 11.09
C ARG A 74 -0.18 0.70 12.42
N LYS A 75 0.72 1.68 12.51
CA LYS A 75 0.99 2.45 13.75
C LYS A 75 -0.20 3.28 14.25
N HIS A 76 -1.11 3.69 13.36
CA HIS A 76 -2.34 4.38 13.73
C HIS A 76 -3.52 3.41 13.60
N ASN A 77 -3.61 2.42 14.51
CA ASN A 77 -4.82 1.60 14.61
C ASN A 77 -6.02 2.55 14.82
N LEU A 78 -6.93 2.55 13.85
CA LEU A 78 -8.23 3.21 13.95
C LEU A 78 -8.94 2.65 15.17
N LYS A 79 -9.02 3.43 16.26
CA LYS A 79 -9.98 3.19 17.33
C LYS A 79 -11.36 3.44 16.71
N PHE A 80 -11.99 2.41 16.15
CA PHE A 80 -13.40 2.48 15.79
C PHE A 80 -14.15 2.76 17.08
N VAL A 81 -14.76 3.96 17.13
CA VAL A 81 -15.64 4.52 18.16
C VAL A 81 -15.96 3.51 19.26
N GLU A 82 -15.34 3.68 20.43
CA GLU A 82 -15.82 3.03 21.65
C GLU A 82 -17.31 3.34 21.74
N LYS A 83 -18.15 2.30 21.65
CA LYS A 83 -19.61 2.47 21.76
C LYS A 83 -19.87 3.32 23.00
N PRO A 84 -20.61 4.45 22.91
CA PRO A 84 -20.99 5.16 24.11
C PRO A 84 -21.77 4.17 24.98
N VAL A 85 -21.25 3.89 26.17
CA VAL A 85 -21.94 3.08 27.16
C VAL A 85 -23.15 3.90 27.60
N ILE A 86 -24.29 3.68 26.94
CA ILE A 86 -25.57 4.26 27.33
C ILE A 86 -26.01 3.52 28.59
N ASN A 87 -25.72 4.11 29.74
CA ASN A 87 -26.32 3.70 31.00
C ASN A 87 -27.79 4.12 30.95
N ILE A 88 -28.66 3.22 30.53
CA ILE A 88 -30.10 3.35 30.73
C ILE A 88 -30.37 3.12 32.21
N THR A 89 -30.37 4.20 32.99
CA THR A 89 -30.97 4.20 34.31
C THR A 89 -32.48 4.07 34.10
N THR A 90 -33.03 2.89 34.39
CA THR A 90 -34.46 2.70 34.58
C THR A 90 -34.81 3.18 35.97
N ASP A 91 -35.29 4.42 36.07
CA ASP A 91 -36.07 4.91 37.21
C ASP A 91 -37.55 4.51 37.06
#